data_AF-A0A6N0HZW3-F1
#
_entry.id   AF-A0A6N0HZW3-F1
#
_cell.length_a   1.000
_cell.length_b   1.000
_cell.length_c   1.000
_cell.angle_alpha   90.00
_cell.angle_beta   90.00
_cell.angle_gamma   90.00
#
_symmetry.space_group_name_H-M   'P 1'
#
loop_
_entity.id
_entity.type
_entity.pdbx_description
1 polymer ?
#
loop_
_entity_poly.entity_id
_entity_poly.type
_entity_poly.pdbx_seq_one_letter_code
_entity_poly.pdbx_strand_id
1 'polypeptide(L)'
;MSELFPEQAPDFTDPLGLLRACHERVLASCTLLEAVNQQLQSDALDDDGVKAATQVQRYFSTAAKLHHQDEEQDLFPLLVRTSLKIAQIIHDLKQDHQKIDGFWAELEPQLKRPRSIEDKQAFAEVVEQFVSLNRAHVARENEELLAVAEHLISDKEQKRLGAAMAKRRGVTIYLK
;
A
#
# COMPACT_ATOMS: atom_id res chain seq x y z
N MET A 1 -32.97 7.80 3.54
CA MET A 1 -32.68 8.05 4.96
C MET A 1 -32.55 6.72 5.68
N SER A 2 -31.31 6.29 5.95
CA SER A 2 -30.92 5.46 7.10
C SER A 2 -29.42 5.14 6.99
N GLU A 3 -28.56 6.10 7.33
CA GLU A 3 -27.20 5.79 7.77
C GLU A 3 -27.14 6.14 9.26
N LEU A 4 -27.63 5.22 10.09
CA LEU A 4 -27.77 5.42 11.53
C LEU A 4 -26.62 4.81 12.34
N PHE A 5 -25.61 4.25 11.68
CA PHE A 5 -24.36 3.84 12.32
C PHE A 5 -23.22 4.04 11.32
N PRO A 6 -22.07 4.62 11.73
CA PRO A 6 -20.90 4.62 10.88
C PRO A 6 -20.55 3.17 10.55
N GLU A 7 -20.29 2.89 9.28
CA GLU A 7 -19.78 1.60 8.84
C GLU A 7 -18.50 1.30 9.65
N GLN A 8 -18.43 0.12 10.27
CA GLN A 8 -17.26 -0.25 11.05
C GLN A 8 -16.05 -0.26 10.12
N ALA A 9 -14.94 0.33 10.55
CA ALA A 9 -13.71 0.29 9.78
C ALA A 9 -13.37 -1.18 9.45
N PRO A 10 -13.04 -1.51 8.20
CA PRO A 10 -12.83 -2.89 7.80
C PRO A 10 -11.69 -3.50 8.59
N ASP A 11 -11.90 -4.74 9.03
CA ASP A 11 -10.94 -5.52 9.79
C ASP A 11 -10.64 -6.84 9.06
N PHE A 12 -10.00 -7.79 9.73
CA PHE A 12 -9.67 -9.07 9.11
C PHE A 12 -10.88 -9.96 8.78
N THR A 13 -12.10 -9.58 9.18
CA THR A 13 -13.35 -10.25 8.77
C THR A 13 -13.84 -9.76 7.41
N ASP A 14 -13.38 -8.59 6.96
CA ASP A 14 -13.53 -8.05 5.60
C ASP A 14 -12.14 -7.79 4.99
N PRO A 15 -11.46 -8.83 4.49
CA PRO A 15 -10.09 -8.69 4.01
C PRO A 15 -9.97 -7.80 2.77
N LEU A 16 -10.97 -7.78 1.88
CA LEU A 16 -10.92 -6.94 0.69
C LEU A 16 -11.14 -5.46 1.05
N GLY A 17 -12.08 -5.16 1.94
CA GLY A 17 -12.23 -3.81 2.51
C GLY A 17 -10.98 -3.36 3.25
N LEU A 18 -10.31 -4.27 3.98
CA LEU A 18 -9.06 -3.96 4.67
C LEU A 18 -7.92 -3.64 3.68
N LEU A 19 -7.83 -4.32 2.54
CA LEU A 19 -6.89 -3.98 1.46
C LEU A 19 -7.20 -2.58 0.89
N ARG A 20 -8.47 -2.24 0.63
CA ARG A 20 -8.86 -0.89 0.21
C ARG A 20 -8.47 0.18 1.24
N ALA A 21 -8.65 -0.10 2.53
CA ALA A 21 -8.20 0.80 3.60
C ALA A 21 -6.66 0.87 3.72
N CYS A 22 -5.91 -0.18 3.33
CA CYS A 22 -4.47 -0.10 3.11
C CYS A 22 -4.14 0.87 1.97
N HIS A 23 -4.86 0.80 0.85
CA HIS A 23 -4.64 1.69 -0.29
C HIS A 23 -4.83 3.17 0.06
N GLU A 24 -5.86 3.52 0.82
CA GLU A 24 -6.05 4.89 1.31
C GLU A 24 -4.84 5.39 2.10
N ARG A 25 -4.24 4.52 2.92
CA ARG A 25 -3.02 4.83 3.69
C ARG A 25 -1.77 4.92 2.81
N VAL A 26 -1.68 4.12 1.75
CA VAL A 26 -0.63 4.26 0.72
C VAL A 26 -0.72 5.63 0.06
N LEU A 27 -1.91 6.02 -0.39
CA LEU A 27 -2.16 7.30 -1.05
C LEU A 27 -1.89 8.49 -0.11
N ALA A 28 -2.36 8.41 1.14
CA ALA A 28 -2.08 9.44 2.15
C ALA A 28 -0.57 9.56 2.45
N SER A 29 0.15 8.44 2.50
CA SER A 29 1.61 8.44 2.72
C SER A 29 2.36 8.99 1.51
N CYS A 30 1.86 8.77 0.29
CA CYS A 30 2.39 9.41 -0.93
C CYS A 30 2.22 10.93 -0.88
N THR A 31 1.03 11.43 -0.52
CA THR A 31 0.77 12.87 -0.36
C THR A 31 1.68 13.48 0.71
N LEU A 32 1.90 12.77 1.83
CA LEU A 32 2.81 13.22 2.87
C LEU A 32 4.27 13.30 2.38
N LEU A 33 4.71 12.33 1.57
CA LEU A 33 6.04 12.33 0.97
C LEU A 33 6.23 13.48 -0.02
N GLU A 34 5.22 13.80 -0.83
CA GLU A 34 5.24 14.98 -1.71
C GLU A 34 5.39 16.27 -0.91
N ALA A 35 4.68 16.41 0.22
CA ALA A 35 4.80 17.58 1.10
C ALA A 35 6.20 17.71 1.71
N VAL A 36 6.80 16.59 2.15
CA VAL A 36 8.20 16.55 2.62
C VAL A 36 9.15 17.00 1.51
N ASN A 37 8.98 16.49 0.28
CA ASN A 37 9.80 16.90 -0.85
C ASN A 37 9.62 18.40 -1.15
N GLN A 38 8.38 18.91 -1.19
CA GLN A 38 8.09 20.31 -1.45
C GLN A 38 8.79 21.25 -0.45
N GLN A 39 8.72 20.93 0.85
CA GLN A 39 9.43 21.69 1.88
C GLN A 39 10.95 21.60 1.69
N LEU A 40 11.48 20.42 1.36
CA LEU A 40 12.90 20.24 1.13
C LEU A 40 13.40 21.07 -0.07
N GLN A 41 12.60 21.24 -1.12
CA GLN A 41 12.96 22.08 -2.27
C GLN A 41 12.97 23.58 -1.92
N SER A 42 12.14 24.03 -0.97
CA SER A 42 12.08 25.44 -0.60
C SER A 42 13.07 25.83 0.50
N ASP A 43 13.26 24.98 1.52
CA ASP A 43 14.13 25.26 2.67
C ASP A 43 14.64 23.95 3.33
N ALA A 44 15.33 24.05 4.46
CA ALA A 44 15.60 22.93 5.34
C ALA A 44 14.31 22.39 5.98
N LEU A 45 14.26 21.08 6.22
CA LEU A 45 13.15 20.47 6.95
C LEU A 45 13.17 20.91 8.42
N ASP A 46 12.08 21.53 8.84
CA ASP A 46 11.78 21.79 10.24
C ASP A 46 11.45 20.48 11.00
N ASP A 47 11.09 20.60 12.28
CA ASP A 47 10.79 19.42 13.10
C ASP A 47 9.54 18.67 12.61
N ASP A 48 8.57 19.35 12.01
CA ASP A 48 7.35 18.71 11.51
C ASP A 48 7.59 18.00 10.17
N GLY A 49 8.39 18.58 9.28
CA GLY A 49 8.89 17.91 8.07
C GLY A 49 9.69 16.64 8.37
N VAL A 50 10.53 16.68 9.42
CA VAL A 50 11.27 15.48 9.87
C VAL A 50 10.34 14.40 10.43
N LYS A 51 9.31 14.79 11.20
CA LYS A 51 8.29 13.84 11.70
C LYS A 51 7.52 13.22 10.54
N ALA A 52 7.11 14.01 9.56
CA ALA A 52 6.43 13.55 8.36
C ALA A 52 7.28 12.54 7.58
N ALA A 53 8.56 12.86 7.32
CA ALA A 53 9.51 11.95 6.68
C ALA A 53 9.66 10.63 7.45
N THR A 54 9.73 10.69 8.79
CA THR A 54 9.80 9.51 9.66
C THR A 54 8.53 8.67 9.58
N GLN A 55 7.35 9.29 9.49
CA GLN A 55 6.08 8.58 9.34
C GLN A 55 6.01 7.82 8.02
N VAL A 56 6.37 8.48 6.91
CA VAL A 56 6.47 7.84 5.59
C VAL A 56 7.46 6.67 5.62
N GLN A 57 8.64 6.90 6.19
CA GLN A 57 9.68 5.87 6.34
C GLN A 57 9.16 4.63 7.06
N ARG A 58 8.50 4.81 8.20
CA ARG A 58 7.95 3.69 8.98
C ARG A 58 6.86 2.96 8.22
N TYR A 59 5.96 3.68 7.56
CA TYR A 59 4.82 3.09 6.85
C TYR A 59 5.28 2.17 5.72
N PHE A 60 6.09 2.69 4.79
CA PHE A 60 6.54 1.91 3.63
C PHE A 60 7.51 0.78 4.00
N SER A 61 8.28 0.94 5.09
CA SER A 61 9.18 -0.13 5.57
C SER A 61 8.47 -1.28 6.28
N THR A 62 7.19 -1.12 6.64
CA THR A 62 6.46 -2.11 7.44
C THR A 62 5.10 -2.44 6.82
N ALA A 63 4.12 -1.54 6.96
CA ALA A 63 2.74 -1.78 6.56
C ALA A 63 2.60 -2.05 5.07
N ALA A 64 3.24 -1.26 4.19
CA ALA A 64 3.17 -1.46 2.74
C ALA A 64 3.77 -2.82 2.33
N LYS A 65 4.89 -3.21 2.93
CA LYS A 65 5.49 -4.54 2.70
C LYS A 65 4.57 -5.69 3.11
N LEU A 66 3.89 -5.56 4.25
CA LEU A 66 2.92 -6.57 4.70
C LEU A 66 1.70 -6.64 3.78
N HIS A 67 1.29 -5.52 3.22
CA HIS A 67 0.20 -5.43 2.25
C HIS A 67 0.53 -6.16 0.94
N HIS A 68 1.66 -5.87 0.29
CA HIS A 68 2.08 -6.64 -0.90
C HIS A 68 2.20 -8.15 -0.61
N GLN A 69 2.57 -8.54 0.62
CA GLN A 69 2.60 -9.95 1.01
C GLN A 69 1.21 -10.57 1.16
N ASP A 70 0.19 -9.82 1.60
CA ASP A 70 -1.19 -10.29 1.63
C ASP A 70 -1.67 -10.61 0.21
N GLU A 71 -1.36 -9.73 -0.72
CA GLU A 71 -1.67 -9.92 -2.13
C GLU A 71 -0.93 -11.12 -2.73
N GLU A 72 0.39 -11.09 -2.70
CA GLU A 72 1.19 -12.05 -3.45
C GLU A 72 1.14 -13.47 -2.89
N GLN A 73 0.97 -13.62 -1.57
CA GLN A 73 0.98 -14.93 -0.92
C GLN A 73 -0.42 -15.53 -0.76
N ASP A 74 -1.47 -14.69 -0.69
CA ASP A 74 -2.82 -15.16 -0.39
C ASP A 74 -3.84 -14.75 -1.47
N LEU A 75 -4.01 -13.46 -1.78
CA LEU A 75 -5.07 -13.03 -2.71
C LEU A 75 -4.79 -13.43 -4.17
N PHE A 76 -3.63 -13.09 -4.72
CA PHE A 76 -3.28 -13.35 -6.12
C PHE A 76 -3.34 -14.84 -6.46
N PRO A 77 -2.85 -15.78 -5.61
CA PRO A 77 -2.99 -17.21 -5.86
C PRO A 77 -4.44 -17.70 -5.99
N LEU A 78 -5.40 -17.07 -5.30
CA LEU A 78 -6.83 -17.40 -5.44
C LEU A 78 -7.38 -16.98 -6.81
N LEU A 79 -6.89 -15.86 -7.34
CA LEU A 79 -7.45 -15.21 -8.52
C LEU A 79 -6.76 -15.60 -9.84
N VAL A 80 -5.48 -15.94 -9.82
CA VAL A 80 -4.65 -16.07 -11.04
C VAL A 80 -5.15 -17.12 -12.05
N ARG A 81 -5.91 -18.13 -11.61
CA ARG A 81 -6.44 -19.19 -12.49
C ARG A 81 -7.86 -18.93 -13.01
N THR A 82 -8.45 -17.78 -12.66
CA THR A 82 -9.84 -17.47 -13.00
C THR A 82 -10.02 -17.08 -14.46
N SER A 83 -9.07 -16.36 -15.06
CA SER A 83 -9.03 -16.03 -16.48
C SER A 83 -7.65 -15.55 -16.92
N LEU A 84 -7.38 -15.57 -18.24
CA LEU A 84 -6.15 -14.99 -18.79
C LEU A 84 -6.04 -13.48 -18.52
N LYS A 85 -7.16 -12.75 -18.51
CA LYS A 85 -7.18 -11.31 -18.20
C LYS A 85 -6.71 -11.05 -16.76
N ILE A 86 -7.26 -11.79 -15.79
CA ILE A 86 -6.85 -11.65 -14.38
C ILE A 86 -5.40 -12.07 -14.18
N ALA A 87 -4.93 -13.13 -14.86
CA ALA A 87 -3.54 -13.53 -14.82
C ALA A 87 -2.59 -12.43 -15.32
N GLN A 88 -2.96 -11.71 -16.37
CA GLN A 88 -2.19 -10.56 -16.87
C GLN A 88 -2.18 -9.40 -15.88
N ILE A 89 -3.34 -9.03 -15.31
CA ILE A 89 -3.43 -7.97 -14.29
C ILE A 89 -2.50 -8.29 -13.11
N ILE A 90 -2.56 -9.51 -12.58
CA ILE A 90 -1.70 -9.95 -11.48
C ILE A 90 -0.22 -9.92 -11.87
N HIS A 91 0.12 -10.30 -13.09
CA HIS A 91 1.50 -10.20 -13.56
C HIS A 91 1.99 -8.75 -13.53
N ASP A 92 1.19 -7.82 -14.05
CA ASP A 92 1.53 -6.39 -14.11
C ASP A 92 1.63 -5.77 -12.71
N LEU A 93 0.69 -6.09 -11.80
CA LEU A 93 0.74 -5.65 -10.40
C LEU A 93 2.02 -6.13 -9.69
N LYS A 94 2.44 -7.38 -9.91
CA LYS A 94 3.71 -7.88 -9.35
C LYS A 94 4.94 -7.18 -9.95
N GLN A 95 4.90 -6.79 -11.22
CA GLN A 95 5.97 -5.98 -11.81
C GLN A 95 6.00 -4.58 -11.19
N ASP A 96 4.83 -4.01 -10.88
CA ASP A 96 4.75 -2.74 -10.17
C ASP A 96 5.29 -2.86 -8.73
N HIS A 97 4.96 -3.92 -7.99
CA HIS A 97 5.55 -4.17 -6.66
C HIS A 97 7.08 -4.18 -6.69
N GLN A 98 7.68 -4.86 -7.67
CA GLN A 98 9.13 -4.91 -7.82
C GLN A 98 9.76 -3.53 -8.07
N LYS A 99 9.11 -2.70 -8.88
CA LYS A 99 9.56 -1.32 -9.15
C LYS A 99 9.37 -0.42 -7.93
N ILE A 100 8.23 -0.54 -7.24
CA ILE A 100 7.95 0.18 -5.98
C ILE A 100 9.03 -0.16 -4.95
N ASP A 101 9.36 -1.45 -4.78
CA ASP A 101 10.42 -1.89 -3.87
C ASP A 101 11.80 -1.34 -4.28
N GLY A 102 12.08 -1.25 -5.59
CA GLY A 102 13.30 -0.64 -6.13
C GLY A 102 13.44 0.83 -5.75
N PHE A 103 12.44 1.64 -6.06
CA PHE A 103 12.41 3.05 -5.67
C PHE A 103 12.43 3.22 -4.14
N TRP A 104 11.75 2.34 -3.40
CA TRP A 104 11.79 2.39 -1.94
C TRP A 104 13.20 2.13 -1.39
N ALA A 105 13.96 1.20 -1.98
CA ALA A 105 15.34 0.94 -1.59
C ALA A 105 16.26 2.17 -1.78
N GLU A 106 15.94 3.06 -2.72
CA GLU A 106 16.65 4.32 -2.94
C GLU A 106 16.21 5.43 -1.97
N LEU A 107 14.90 5.49 -1.64
CA LEU A 107 14.33 6.52 -0.76
C LEU A 107 14.55 6.24 0.73
N GLU A 108 14.46 4.97 1.16
CA GLU A 108 14.46 4.60 2.59
C GLU A 108 15.72 5.11 3.34
N PRO A 109 16.96 4.96 2.82
CA PRO A 109 18.16 5.45 3.50
C PRO A 109 18.17 6.97 3.68
N GLN A 110 17.62 7.69 2.71
CA GLN A 110 17.53 9.16 2.72
C GLN A 110 16.50 9.63 3.76
N LEU A 111 15.34 8.98 3.80
CA LEU A 111 14.27 9.27 4.76
C LEU A 111 14.62 8.87 6.21
N LYS A 112 15.62 8.00 6.43
CA LYS A 112 16.21 7.74 7.77
C LYS A 112 17.02 8.92 8.30
N ARG A 113 17.52 9.80 7.41
CA ARG A 113 18.31 10.99 7.75
C ARG A 113 17.87 12.18 6.89
N PRO A 114 16.61 12.63 7.02
CA PRO A 114 15.99 13.52 6.04
C PRO A 114 16.63 14.92 6.01
N ARG A 115 17.27 15.38 7.09
CA ARG A 115 18.05 16.63 7.13
C ARG A 115 19.39 16.55 6.39
N SER A 116 19.86 15.35 6.06
CA SER A 116 21.13 15.10 5.39
C SER A 116 20.97 14.82 3.89
N ILE A 117 19.80 15.08 3.32
CA ILE A 117 19.58 14.94 1.88
C ILE A 117 20.32 16.09 1.18
N GLU A 118 21.42 15.75 0.52
CA GLU A 118 22.28 16.72 -0.19
C GLU A 118 21.77 16.96 -1.62
N ASP A 119 21.50 15.88 -2.38
CA ASP A 119 20.96 15.96 -3.74
C ASP A 119 19.43 15.99 -3.72
N LYS A 120 18.91 17.20 -3.47
CA LYS A 120 17.46 17.45 -3.41
C LYS A 120 16.76 17.22 -4.75
N GLN A 121 17.45 17.41 -5.88
CA GLN A 121 16.86 17.24 -7.20
C GLN A 121 16.71 15.75 -7.52
N ALA A 122 17.76 14.95 -7.32
CA ALA A 122 17.67 13.50 -7.48
C ALA A 122 16.62 12.89 -6.54
N PHE A 123 16.57 13.35 -5.29
CA PHE A 123 15.51 12.93 -4.36
C PHE A 123 14.11 13.25 -4.89
N ALA A 124 13.88 14.45 -5.42
CA ALA A 124 12.59 14.85 -5.99
C ALA A 124 12.16 13.96 -7.16
N GLU A 125 13.09 13.62 -8.06
CA GLU A 125 12.83 12.78 -9.23
C GLU A 125 12.42 11.35 -8.83
N VAL A 126 13.07 10.77 -7.80
CA VAL A 126 12.70 9.45 -7.27
C VAL A 126 11.35 9.51 -6.55
N VAL A 127 11.09 10.58 -5.79
CA VAL A 127 9.79 10.78 -5.12
C VAL A 127 8.65 10.85 -6.14
N GLU A 128 8.81 11.62 -7.23
CA GLU A 128 7.78 11.75 -8.27
C GLU A 128 7.47 10.40 -8.91
N GLN A 129 8.51 9.64 -9.28
CA GLN A 129 8.34 8.31 -9.87
C GLN A 129 7.67 7.32 -8.91
N PHE A 130 8.11 7.30 -7.65
CA PHE A 130 7.55 6.44 -6.61
C PHE A 130 6.07 6.75 -6.37
N VAL A 131 5.71 8.03 -6.23
CA VAL A 131 4.34 8.45 -5.95
C VAL A 131 3.43 8.19 -7.14
N SER A 132 3.88 8.53 -8.35
CA SER A 132 3.13 8.27 -9.59
C SER A 132 2.84 6.79 -9.77
N LEU A 133 3.85 5.93 -9.56
CA LEU A 133 3.70 4.48 -9.65
C LEU A 133 2.74 3.94 -8.60
N ASN A 134 2.87 4.33 -7.33
CA ASN A 134 1.95 3.89 -6.27
C ASN A 134 0.49 4.28 -6.57
N ARG A 135 0.25 5.50 -7.05
CA ARG A 135 -1.10 5.96 -7.42
C ARG A 135 -1.69 5.14 -8.56
N ALA A 136 -0.92 4.93 -9.63
CA ALA A 136 -1.36 4.14 -10.78
C ALA A 136 -1.60 2.67 -10.39
N HIS A 137 -0.72 2.11 -9.57
CA HIS A 137 -0.81 0.76 -9.04
C HIS A 137 -2.08 0.56 -8.21
N VAL A 138 -2.30 1.42 -7.21
CA VAL A 138 -3.50 1.40 -6.35
C VAL A 138 -4.79 1.55 -7.17
N ALA A 139 -4.80 2.44 -8.17
CA ALA A 139 -5.98 2.63 -9.02
C ALA A 139 -6.29 1.34 -9.80
N ARG A 140 -5.29 0.76 -10.47
CA ARG A 140 -5.44 -0.51 -11.20
C ARG A 140 -5.93 -1.62 -10.30
N GLU A 141 -5.33 -1.79 -9.13
CA GLU A 141 -5.72 -2.86 -8.23
C GLU A 141 -7.15 -2.69 -7.71
N ASN A 142 -7.53 -1.47 -7.30
CA ASN A 142 -8.90 -1.18 -6.84
C ASN A 142 -9.97 -1.40 -7.91
N GLU A 143 -9.71 -0.91 -9.12
CA GLU A 143 -10.69 -0.83 -10.21
C GLU A 143 -10.75 -2.11 -11.03
N GLU A 144 -9.61 -2.79 -11.23
CA GLU A 144 -9.54 -3.95 -12.12
C GLU A 144 -9.49 -5.29 -11.36
N LEU A 145 -8.72 -5.37 -10.26
CA LEU A 145 -8.55 -6.63 -9.53
C LEU A 145 -9.58 -6.80 -8.41
N LEU A 146 -9.63 -5.88 -7.45
CA LEU A 146 -10.48 -6.00 -6.27
C LEU A 146 -11.97 -5.94 -6.61
N ALA A 147 -12.36 -5.10 -7.58
CA ALA A 147 -13.74 -5.04 -8.06
C ALA A 147 -14.24 -6.40 -8.61
N VAL A 148 -13.35 -7.22 -9.18
CA VAL A 148 -13.71 -8.56 -9.65
C VAL A 148 -13.54 -9.60 -8.55
N ALA A 149 -12.54 -9.45 -7.67
CA ALA A 149 -12.29 -10.35 -6.55
C ALA A 149 -13.52 -10.50 -5.64
N GLU A 150 -14.24 -9.40 -5.37
CA GLU A 150 -15.49 -9.37 -4.58
C GLU A 150 -16.55 -10.38 -5.07
N HIS A 151 -16.54 -10.71 -6.35
CA HIS A 151 -17.49 -11.65 -6.95
C HIS A 151 -16.92 -13.05 -7.20
N LEU A 152 -15.59 -13.22 -7.12
CA LEU A 152 -14.91 -14.47 -7.45
C LEU A 152 -14.52 -15.30 -6.22
N ILE A 153 -14.29 -14.68 -5.07
CA ILE A 153 -13.86 -15.39 -3.87
C ILE A 153 -15.05 -15.74 -2.97
N SER A 154 -15.12 -17.01 -2.56
CA SER A 154 -16.15 -17.49 -1.64
C SER A 154 -15.95 -16.97 -0.22
N ASP A 155 -17.01 -16.96 0.60
CA ASP A 155 -16.93 -16.61 2.03
C ASP A 155 -15.84 -17.40 2.78
N LYS A 156 -15.64 -18.67 2.40
CA LYS A 156 -14.61 -19.53 2.98
C LYS A 156 -13.21 -19.06 2.62
N GLU A 157 -13.01 -18.58 1.40
CA GLU A 157 -11.74 -18.00 0.95
C GLU A 157 -11.49 -16.64 1.58
N GLN A 158 -12.51 -15.78 1.70
CA GLN A 158 -12.40 -14.52 2.45
C GLN A 158 -11.97 -14.76 3.90
N LYS A 159 -12.62 -15.69 4.60
CA LYS A 159 -12.23 -16.09 5.97
C LYS A 159 -10.77 -16.55 6.05
N ARG A 160 -10.30 -17.35 5.08
CA ARG A 160 -8.91 -17.82 5.05
C ARG A 160 -7.92 -16.68 4.79
N LEU A 161 -8.24 -15.80 3.84
CA LEU A 161 -7.44 -14.62 3.52
C LEU A 161 -7.29 -13.72 4.75
N GLY A 162 -8.40 -13.36 5.39
CA GLY A 162 -8.42 -12.56 6.62
C GLY A 162 -7.59 -13.18 7.75
N ALA A 163 -7.70 -14.49 7.97
CA ALA A 163 -6.89 -15.20 8.97
C ALA A 163 -5.38 -15.17 8.65
N ALA A 164 -5.02 -15.31 7.38
CA ALA A 164 -3.62 -15.21 6.95
C ALA A 164 -3.07 -13.80 7.16
N MET A 165 -3.83 -12.76 6.76
CA MET A 165 -3.50 -11.36 6.98
C MET A 165 -3.31 -11.03 8.47
N ALA A 166 -4.21 -11.51 9.35
CA ALA A 166 -4.12 -11.34 10.79
C ALA A 166 -2.87 -12.01 11.37
N LYS A 167 -2.61 -13.27 10.98
CA LYS A 167 -1.45 -14.04 11.42
C LYS A 167 -0.14 -13.35 11.02
N ARG A 168 -0.07 -12.77 9.82
CA ARG A 168 1.10 -12.02 9.32
C ARG A 168 1.43 -10.81 10.22
N ARG A 169 0.44 -10.30 10.96
CA ARG A 169 0.56 -9.19 11.92
C ARG A 169 0.59 -9.66 13.38
N GLY A 170 0.70 -10.96 13.62
CA GLY A 170 0.73 -11.54 14.98
C GLY A 170 -0.61 -11.49 15.72
N VAL A 171 -1.71 -11.26 15.01
CA VAL A 171 -3.06 -11.19 15.59
C VAL A 171 -3.78 -12.51 15.36
N THR A 172 -4.45 -13.02 16.39
CA THR A 172 -5.34 -14.18 16.28
C THR A 172 -6.78 -13.71 16.18
N ILE A 173 -7.48 -14.09 15.11
CA ILE A 173 -8.91 -13.81 14.93
C ILE A 173 -9.71 -15.09 15.10
N TYR A 174 -10.84 -14.99 15.79
CA TYR A 174 -11.81 -16.09 15.94
C TYR A 174 -12.94 -15.86 14.94
N LEU A 175 -12.79 -16.45 13.75
CA LEU A 175 -13.83 -16.39 12.73
C LEU A 175 -15.00 -17.28 13.16
N LYS A 176 -16.17 -16.68 13.34
CA LYS A 176 -17.43 -17.42 13.60
C LYS A 176 -17.94 -18.10 12.34
#